data_AF-A0A535P4G6-F1
#
_entry.id   AF-A0A535P4G6-F1
#
_cell.length_a   1.000
_cell.length_b   1.000
_cell.length_c   1.000
_cell.angle_alpha   90.00
_cell.angle_beta   90.00
_cell.angle_gamma   90.00
#
_symmetry.space_group_name_H-M   'P 1'
#
loop_
_entity.id
_entity.type
_entity.pdbx_description
1 polymer ?
#
loop_
_entity_poly.entity_id
_entity_poly.type
_entity_poly.pdbx_seq_one_letter_code
_entity_poly.pdbx_strand_id
1 'polypeptide(L)'
;MDDKELGSIKGWFAGRLPDGWFTGVEVAVEDDQIVVIGTLPDLNLGSTPEEKEGAAAGRIARFREETRGQRIGIAQEAEERFKKYVTWGAKLEGVTKRFNPGGGGRGGDDRRSVMIRRWMRRHRGRHAQEAQRQSQVF
;
A
#
# COMPACT_ATOMS: atom_id res chain seq x y z
N MET A 1 -11.64 15.27 -13.05
CA MET A 1 -12.09 14.95 -11.69
C MET A 1 -12.45 16.25 -11.00
N ASP A 2 -13.57 16.32 -10.32
CA ASP A 2 -13.98 17.51 -9.58
C ASP A 2 -13.12 17.70 -8.31
N ASP A 3 -12.71 18.93 -8.00
CA ASP A 3 -11.93 19.25 -6.78
C ASP A 3 -12.60 18.73 -5.50
N LYS A 4 -13.93 18.72 -5.48
CA LYS A 4 -14.73 18.19 -4.38
C LYS A 4 -14.54 16.68 -4.20
N GLU A 5 -14.48 15.91 -5.28
CA GLU A 5 -14.24 14.46 -5.22
C GLU A 5 -12.82 14.21 -4.69
N LEU A 6 -11.81 14.95 -5.18
CA LEU A 6 -10.43 14.81 -4.73
C LEU A 6 -10.29 15.16 -3.24
N GLY A 7 -10.94 16.23 -2.79
CA GLY A 7 -11.00 16.60 -1.38
C GLY A 7 -11.65 15.51 -0.52
N SER A 8 -12.72 14.88 -1.00
CA SER A 8 -13.37 13.77 -0.30
C SER A 8 -12.46 12.54 -0.18
N ILE A 9 -11.71 12.19 -1.22
CA ILE A 9 -10.77 11.06 -1.20
C ILE A 9 -9.63 11.35 -0.22
N LYS A 10 -9.02 12.54 -0.31
CA LYS A 10 -7.95 12.99 0.60
C LYS A 10 -8.39 12.92 2.06
N GLY A 11 -9.56 13.48 2.38
CA GLY A 11 -10.09 13.47 3.74
C GLY A 11 -10.37 12.06 4.27
N TRP A 12 -10.85 11.16 3.41
CA TRP A 12 -11.07 9.77 3.82
C TRP A 12 -9.78 9.04 4.16
N PHE A 13 -8.73 9.15 3.32
CA PHE A 13 -7.44 8.53 3.62
C PHE A 13 -6.81 9.13 4.88
N ALA A 14 -6.90 10.45 5.08
CA ALA A 14 -6.38 11.10 6.27
C ALA A 14 -6.99 10.52 7.57
N GLY A 15 -8.29 10.19 7.57
CA GLY A 15 -8.94 9.57 8.73
C GLY A 15 -8.81 8.05 8.81
N ARG A 16 -8.45 7.37 7.71
CA ARG A 16 -8.41 5.90 7.64
C ARG A 16 -7.02 5.31 7.86
N LEU A 17 -5.97 6.06 7.53
CA LEU A 17 -4.60 5.58 7.65
C LEU A 17 -4.20 5.40 9.13
N PRO A 18 -3.53 4.29 9.48
CA PRO A 18 -3.03 4.11 10.84
C PRO A 18 -2.03 5.19 11.22
N ASP A 19 -2.11 5.63 12.48
CA ASP A 19 -1.15 6.57 13.05
C ASP A 19 0.28 6.00 13.02
N GLY A 20 1.26 6.88 12.87
CA GLY A 20 2.68 6.52 12.90
C GLY A 20 3.24 5.85 11.64
N TRP A 21 2.41 5.54 10.63
CA TRP A 21 2.91 5.04 9.35
C TRP A 21 3.72 6.09 8.59
N PHE A 22 3.21 7.32 8.55
CA PHE A 22 3.76 8.38 7.72
C PHE A 22 3.84 9.70 8.48
N THR A 23 4.86 10.48 8.17
CA THR A 23 4.99 11.88 8.62
C THR A 23 4.24 12.86 7.72
N GLY A 24 3.84 12.40 6.52
CA GLY A 24 2.98 13.11 5.59
C GLY A 24 2.50 12.17 4.49
N VAL A 25 1.34 12.45 3.90
CA VAL A 25 0.77 11.63 2.83
C VAL A 25 0.33 12.48 1.65
N GLU A 26 0.68 12.02 0.45
CA GLU A 26 0.23 12.57 -0.81
C GLU A 26 -0.80 11.62 -1.41
N VAL A 27 -1.98 12.15 -1.69
CA VAL A 27 -3.06 11.40 -2.35
C VAL A 27 -3.40 12.14 -3.64
N ALA A 28 -3.26 11.42 -4.75
CA ALA A 28 -3.57 11.90 -6.10
C ALA A 28 -4.50 10.90 -6.79
N VAL A 29 -5.15 11.34 -7.85
CA VAL A 29 -5.87 10.45 -8.76
C VAL A 29 -5.21 10.58 -10.13
N GLU A 30 -4.68 9.47 -10.62
CA GLU A 30 -4.09 9.34 -11.96
C GLU A 30 -5.03 8.44 -12.76
N ASP A 31 -5.61 8.92 -13.86
CA ASP A 31 -6.65 8.20 -14.62
C ASP A 31 -7.76 7.65 -13.70
N ASP A 32 -7.86 6.31 -13.58
CA ASP A 32 -8.82 5.60 -12.73
C ASP A 32 -8.20 4.98 -11.45
N GLN A 33 -6.99 5.41 -11.07
CA GLN A 33 -6.33 4.96 -9.85
C GLN A 33 -6.12 6.10 -8.85
N ILE A 34 -6.42 5.81 -7.58
CA ILE A 34 -5.99 6.61 -6.45
C ILE A 34 -4.55 6.20 -6.12
N VAL A 35 -3.63 7.14 -6.16
CA VAL A 35 -2.24 6.92 -5.77
C VAL A 35 -2.01 7.52 -4.40
N VAL A 36 -1.55 6.69 -3.46
CA VAL A 36 -1.25 7.07 -2.08
C VAL A 36 0.24 6.87 -1.81
N ILE A 37 0.98 7.97 -1.69
CA ILE A 37 2.41 7.96 -1.37
C ILE A 37 2.62 8.56 0.01
N GLY A 38 3.12 7.78 0.95
CA GLY A 38 3.43 8.26 2.30
C GLY A 38 4.91 8.49 2.55
N THR A 39 5.24 9.58 3.23
CA THR A 39 6.60 9.88 3.71
C THR A 39 6.88 9.05 4.96
N LEU A 40 7.90 8.20 4.93
CA LEU A 40 8.33 7.45 6.11
C LEU A 40 9.13 8.36 7.05
N PRO A 41 9.10 8.10 8.37
CA PRO A 41 9.96 8.80 9.31
C PRO A 41 11.44 8.52 9.01
N ASP A 42 12.24 9.58 8.93
CA ASP A 42 13.68 9.47 8.81
C ASP A 42 14.31 9.04 10.14
N LEU A 43 15.29 8.16 10.05
CA LEU A 43 16.07 7.66 11.18
C LEU A 43 17.56 7.98 11.04
N ASN A 44 17.92 8.85 10.08
CA ASN A 44 19.28 9.29 9.80
C ASN A 44 20.25 8.10 9.67
N LEU A 45 19.89 7.15 8.80
CA LEU A 45 20.65 5.92 8.60
C LEU A 45 21.72 6.12 7.52
N GLY A 46 22.97 5.84 7.84
CA GLY A 46 24.09 5.97 6.92
C GLY A 46 24.78 7.33 6.98
N SER A 47 26.07 7.34 6.64
CA SER A 47 26.90 8.54 6.68
C SER A 47 27.21 9.07 5.28
N THR A 48 27.28 8.20 4.27
CA THR A 48 27.46 8.61 2.86
C THR A 48 26.13 8.65 2.09
N PRO A 49 26.07 9.35 0.94
CA PRO A 49 24.87 9.36 0.08
C PRO A 49 24.41 7.95 -0.33
N GLU A 50 25.34 7.06 -0.67
CA GLU A 50 25.05 5.69 -1.12
C GLU A 50 24.48 4.83 0.03
N GLU A 51 25.04 4.98 1.24
CA GLU A 51 24.52 4.31 2.44
C GLU A 51 23.11 4.79 2.78
N LYS A 52 22.86 6.10 2.67
CA LYS A 52 21.54 6.70 2.90
C LYS A 52 20.51 6.22 1.89
N GLU A 53 20.86 6.17 0.60
CA GLU A 53 19.96 5.65 -0.44
C GLU A 53 19.64 4.17 -0.21
N GLY A 54 20.66 3.36 0.09
CA GLY A 54 20.50 1.93 0.41
C GLY A 54 19.63 1.70 1.64
N ALA A 55 19.87 2.47 2.71
CA ALA A 55 19.06 2.43 3.91
C ALA A 55 17.61 2.82 3.61
N ALA A 56 17.36 3.92 2.90
CA ALA A 56 16.03 4.36 2.52
C ALA A 56 15.29 3.30 1.69
N ALA A 57 15.96 2.73 0.68
CA ALA A 57 15.43 1.65 -0.14
C ALA A 57 15.05 0.42 0.69
N GLY A 58 15.89 0.04 1.67
CA GLY A 58 15.65 -1.06 2.59
C GLY A 58 14.48 -0.80 3.54
N ARG A 59 14.38 0.40 4.12
CA ARG A 59 13.26 0.79 4.99
C ARG A 59 11.93 0.79 4.24
N ILE A 60 11.91 1.31 3.00
CA ILE A 60 10.72 1.28 2.16
C ILE A 60 10.29 -0.16 1.85
N ALA A 61 11.26 -1.05 1.53
CA ALA A 61 10.96 -2.46 1.30
C ALA A 61 10.42 -3.15 2.56
N ARG A 62 11.00 -2.89 3.73
CA ARG A 62 10.51 -3.41 5.02
C ARG A 62 9.09 -2.94 5.31
N PHE A 63 8.83 -1.63 5.20
CA PHE A 63 7.48 -1.07 5.35
C PHE A 63 6.49 -1.69 4.37
N ARG A 64 6.91 -1.93 3.12
CA ARG A 64 6.09 -2.59 2.11
C ARG A 64 5.61 -3.94 2.60
N GLU A 65 6.48 -4.78 3.13
CA GLU A 65 6.08 -6.13 3.53
C GLU A 65 5.32 -6.13 4.86
N GLU A 66 5.77 -5.39 5.87
CA GLU A 66 5.15 -5.35 7.21
C GLU A 66 3.70 -4.83 7.19
N THR A 67 3.38 -3.87 6.33
CA THR A 67 2.03 -3.25 6.28
C THR A 67 1.15 -3.78 5.15
N ARG A 68 1.62 -4.79 4.39
CA ARG A 68 0.93 -5.30 3.21
C ARG A 68 -0.53 -5.66 3.46
N GLY A 69 -0.82 -6.43 4.51
CA GLY A 69 -2.18 -6.87 4.84
C GLY A 69 -3.12 -5.70 5.13
N GLN A 70 -2.68 -4.76 5.96
CA GLN A 70 -3.49 -3.58 6.31
C GLN A 70 -3.72 -2.67 5.09
N ARG A 71 -2.70 -2.45 4.25
CA ARG A 71 -2.85 -1.68 3.01
C ARG A 71 -3.83 -2.33 2.03
N ILE A 72 -3.87 -3.66 1.95
CA ILE A 72 -4.86 -4.38 1.14
C ILE A 72 -6.27 -4.15 1.70
N GLY A 73 -6.46 -4.21 3.02
CA GLY A 73 -7.76 -3.93 3.64
C GLY A 73 -8.26 -2.51 3.35
N ILE A 74 -7.40 -1.51 3.58
CA ILE A 74 -7.74 -0.11 3.28
C ILE A 74 -8.03 0.11 1.80
N ALA A 75 -7.24 -0.52 0.91
CA ALA A 75 -7.46 -0.44 -0.53
C ALA A 75 -8.83 -1.00 -0.94
N GLN A 76 -9.25 -2.13 -0.37
CA GLN A 76 -10.56 -2.71 -0.65
C GLN A 76 -11.70 -1.79 -0.22
N GLU A 77 -11.62 -1.21 0.97
CA GLU A 77 -12.62 -0.24 1.45
C GLU A 77 -12.69 1.00 0.54
N ALA A 78 -11.53 1.52 0.12
CA ALA A 78 -11.45 2.66 -0.80
C ALA A 78 -12.01 2.31 -2.18
N GLU A 79 -11.67 1.14 -2.73
CA GLU A 79 -12.13 0.65 -4.02
C GLU A 79 -13.64 0.45 -4.04
N GLU A 80 -14.21 -0.10 -2.95
CA GLU A 80 -15.65 -0.24 -2.78
C GLU A 80 -16.35 1.12 -2.73
N ARG A 81 -15.73 2.13 -2.10
CA ARG A 81 -16.30 3.46 -1.92
C ARG A 81 -16.20 4.34 -3.17
N PHE A 82 -15.00 4.44 -3.74
CA PHE A 82 -14.66 5.41 -4.79
C PHE A 82 -14.61 4.78 -6.18
N LYS A 83 -14.75 3.46 -6.29
CA LYS A 83 -14.73 2.69 -7.55
C LYS A 83 -13.45 2.89 -8.37
N LYS A 84 -12.34 3.21 -7.69
CA LYS A 84 -11.01 3.44 -8.26
C LYS A 84 -9.99 2.57 -7.53
N TYR A 85 -9.03 2.01 -8.26
CA TYR A 85 -7.98 1.16 -7.67
C TYR A 85 -7.06 1.97 -6.77
N VAL A 86 -6.52 1.35 -5.73
CA VAL A 86 -5.52 2.01 -4.89
C VAL A 86 -4.13 1.50 -5.20
N THR A 87 -3.28 2.42 -5.63
CA THR A 87 -1.85 2.19 -5.79
C THR A 87 -1.11 2.82 -4.64
N TRP A 88 -0.37 2.00 -3.89
CA TRP A 88 0.40 2.46 -2.75
C TRP A 88 1.83 2.83 -3.13
N GLY A 89 2.50 3.62 -2.32
CA GLY A 89 3.94 3.80 -2.34
C GLY A 89 4.43 4.49 -1.08
N ALA A 90 5.75 4.57 -0.96
CA ALA A 90 6.39 5.27 0.12
C ALA A 90 7.61 6.05 -0.37
N LYS A 91 7.92 7.14 0.33
CA LYS A 91 9.10 7.96 0.09
C LYS A 91 9.92 8.16 1.36
N LEU A 92 11.24 8.21 1.23
CA LEU A 92 12.19 8.49 2.30
C LEU A 92 13.49 9.01 1.69
N GLU A 93 14.02 10.13 2.20
CA GLU A 93 15.32 10.71 1.78
C GLU A 93 15.50 10.78 0.25
N GLY A 94 14.49 11.29 -0.47
CA GLY A 94 14.51 11.41 -1.94
C GLY A 94 14.22 10.13 -2.71
N VAL A 95 14.27 8.96 -2.06
CA VAL A 95 13.90 7.67 -2.66
C VAL A 95 12.39 7.50 -2.59
N THR A 96 11.73 7.37 -3.74
CA THR A 96 10.30 7.05 -3.82
C THR A 96 10.09 5.70 -4.51
N LYS A 97 9.32 4.80 -3.90
CA LYS A 97 8.94 3.53 -4.53
C LYS A 97 7.43 3.36 -4.53
N ARG A 98 6.87 3.14 -5.72
CA ARG A 98 5.49 2.74 -5.92
C ARG A 98 5.38 1.22 -5.80
N PHE A 99 4.40 0.76 -5.05
CA PHE A 99 4.09 -0.65 -4.83
C PHE A 99 3.08 -1.10 -5.86
N ASN A 100 3.47 -1.13 -7.14
CA ASN A 100 2.60 -1.68 -8.16
C ASN A 100 2.34 -3.17 -7.87
N PRO A 101 1.12 -3.70 -8.05
CA PRO A 101 0.88 -5.13 -8.05
C PRO A 101 1.65 -5.77 -9.23
N GLY A 102 2.88 -6.24 -8.96
CA GLY A 102 3.75 -6.86 -9.97
C GLY A 102 5.12 -6.20 -10.12
N GLY A 103 5.75 -5.80 -9.00
CA GLY A 103 7.06 -5.16 -9.04
C GLY A 103 8.09 -5.89 -9.91
N GLY A 104 8.65 -5.16 -10.88
CA GLY A 104 9.91 -5.48 -11.56
C GLY A 104 9.76 -5.84 -13.04
N GLY A 105 9.80 -4.85 -13.95
CA GLY A 105 9.99 -5.12 -15.37
C GLY A 105 9.47 -4.03 -16.28
N ARG A 106 10.34 -3.53 -17.16
CA ARG A 106 10.02 -2.66 -18.29
C ARG A 106 8.83 -3.20 -19.10
N GLY A 107 7.96 -2.29 -19.55
CA GLY A 107 7.13 -2.50 -20.74
C GLY A 107 5.63 -2.45 -20.51
N GLY A 108 5.03 -1.38 -21.01
CA GLY A 108 3.85 -1.43 -21.87
C GLY A 108 2.52 -1.88 -21.26
N ASP A 109 1.57 -0.93 -21.26
CA ASP A 109 0.12 -1.09 -21.43
C ASP A 109 -0.53 -2.35 -20.86
N ASP A 110 -1.36 -2.19 -19.84
CA ASP A 110 -2.02 -3.35 -19.27
C ASP A 110 -3.42 -3.07 -18.72
N ARG A 111 -4.40 -3.39 -19.55
CA ARG A 111 -5.78 -3.74 -19.19
C ARG A 111 -5.89 -4.92 -18.19
N ARG A 112 -4.86 -5.24 -17.39
CA ARG A 112 -4.75 -6.43 -16.49
C ARG A 112 -5.29 -6.21 -15.08
N SER A 113 -6.00 -5.11 -14.83
CA SER A 113 -6.85 -4.90 -13.64
C SER A 113 -8.00 -5.92 -13.48
N VAL A 114 -8.14 -6.85 -14.42
CA VAL A 114 -9.05 -8.02 -14.35
C VAL A 114 -8.54 -9.09 -13.37
N MET A 115 -7.24 -9.15 -13.05
CA MET A 115 -6.66 -10.28 -12.28
C MET A 115 -6.82 -10.19 -10.76
N ILE A 116 -6.81 -8.99 -10.16
CA ILE A 116 -7.14 -8.82 -8.72
C ILE A 116 -8.57 -9.30 -8.46
N ARG A 117 -9.49 -9.01 -9.40
CA ARG A 117 -10.88 -9.51 -9.39
C ARG A 117 -11.02 -11.03 -9.60
N ARG A 118 -10.05 -11.72 -10.21
CA ARG A 118 -10.05 -13.20 -10.37
C ARG A 118 -9.41 -13.93 -9.19
N TRP A 119 -8.44 -13.32 -8.51
CA TRP A 119 -7.78 -13.88 -7.34
C TRP A 119 -8.67 -13.80 -6.07
N MET A 120 -9.33 -12.67 -5.83
CA MET A 120 -10.25 -12.51 -4.67
C MET A 120 -11.47 -13.45 -4.73
N ARG A 121 -11.96 -13.81 -5.93
CA ARG A 121 -13.04 -14.80 -6.09
C ARG A 121 -12.63 -16.25 -5.79
N ARG A 122 -11.32 -16.59 -5.83
CA ARG A 122 -10.82 -17.96 -5.64
C ARG A 122 -10.40 -18.29 -4.20
N HIS A 123 -10.16 -17.28 -3.35
CA HIS A 123 -9.62 -17.47 -1.99
C HIS A 123 -10.57 -17.12 -0.84
N ARG A 124 -11.84 -16.79 -1.11
CA ARG A 124 -12.87 -16.58 -0.06
C ARG A 124 -13.51 -17.90 0.45
N GLY A 125 -12.88 -19.05 0.21
CA GLY A 125 -13.42 -20.39 0.52
C GLY A 125 -12.57 -21.26 1.46
N ARG A 126 -11.49 -20.75 2.06
CA ARG A 126 -10.70 -21.51 3.06
C ARG A 126 -10.24 -20.58 4.18
N HIS A 127 -11.19 -20.23 5.06
CA HIS A 127 -10.87 -19.94 6.46
C HIS A 127 -10.31 -21.24 7.04
N ALA A 128 -9.00 -21.27 7.27
CA ALA A 128 -8.33 -22.39 7.91
C ALA A 128 -8.77 -22.47 9.38
N GLN A 129 -9.73 -23.35 9.63
CA GLN A 129 -9.82 -24.11 10.87
C GLN A 129 -8.58 -25.00 10.96
N GLU A 130 -7.43 -24.49 11.43
CA GLU A 130 -6.32 -25.35 11.89
C GLU A 130 -5.24 -24.51 12.57
N ALA A 131 -5.49 -24.09 13.81
CA ALA A 131 -4.44 -23.77 14.78
C ALA A 131 -5.04 -23.60 16.19
N GLN A 132 -5.51 -24.71 16.78
CA GLN A 132 -5.42 -25.00 18.23
C GLN A 132 -6.14 -26.33 18.56
N ARG A 133 -5.68 -27.41 17.90
CA ARG A 133 -5.68 -28.74 18.53
C ARG A 133 -4.42 -28.79 19.40
N GLN A 134 -4.51 -28.30 20.64
CA GLN A 134 -3.67 -28.67 21.78
C GLN A 134 -4.06 -27.82 22.99
N SER A 135 -5.02 -28.32 23.75
CA SER A 135 -5.12 -28.13 25.20
C SER A 135 -6.11 -29.17 25.70
N GLN A 136 -5.61 -30.41 25.77
CA GLN A 136 -6.17 -31.45 26.60
C GLN A 136 -5.54 -31.25 27.99
N VAL A 137 -6.27 -30.72 28.97
CA VAL A 137 -6.10 -31.04 30.39
C VAL A 137 -7.42 -30.79 31.12
N PHE A 138 -7.83 -31.82 31.88
CA PHE A 138 -8.98 -31.98 32.76
C PHE A 138 -10.30 -32.41 32.11
#